data_AF-A0A975DX18-F1
#
_entry.id   AF-A0A975DX18-F1
#
_cell.length_a   1.000
_cell.length_b   1.000
_cell.length_c   1.000
_cell.angle_alpha   90.00
_cell.angle_beta   90.00
_cell.angle_gamma   90.00
#
_symmetry.space_group_name_H-M   'P 1'
#
loop_
_entity.id
_entity.type
_entity.pdbx_description
1 polymer ?
#
loop_
_entity_poly.entity_id
_entity_poly.type
_entity_poly.pdbx_seq_one_letter_code
_entity_poly.pdbx_strand_id
1 'polypeptide(L)'
;MLELGHSGEYLQMLASLSGTLNHFEVADFRDRALEELGVRPAEETEAVASYAAEVLQDFLLGKTAMREALSTVKDLCIAADMLQELYDFYLLFFALDDLLEIGTQHYWDGADLSNIEGIVRSRIGGFLARRSAA
;
A
#
# COMPACT_ATOMS: atom_id res chain seq x y z
N MET A 1 -8.08 -5.96 -20.60
CA MET A 1 -8.64 -4.69 -21.14
C MET A 1 -8.81 -4.74 -22.65
N LEU A 2 -7.74 -4.96 -23.45
CA LEU A 2 -7.88 -5.30 -24.87
C LEU A 2 -8.64 -6.62 -25.09
N GLU A 3 -8.34 -7.65 -24.30
CA GLU A 3 -9.09 -8.93 -24.33
C GLU A 3 -10.53 -8.83 -23.79
N LEU A 4 -10.88 -7.72 -23.12
CA LEU A 4 -12.25 -7.44 -22.66
C LEU A 4 -13.04 -6.59 -23.67
N GLY A 5 -12.47 -6.29 -24.85
CA GLY A 5 -13.12 -5.51 -25.91
C GLY A 5 -13.00 -3.99 -25.78
N HIS A 6 -12.24 -3.48 -24.80
CA HIS A 6 -11.96 -2.05 -24.69
C HIS A 6 -10.82 -1.67 -25.63
N SER A 7 -11.10 -0.85 -26.64
CA SER A 7 -10.13 -0.32 -27.61
C SER A 7 -10.11 1.21 -27.58
N GLY A 8 -9.09 1.78 -26.93
CA GLY A 8 -8.74 3.20 -27.00
C GLY A 8 -7.47 3.40 -27.82
N GLU A 9 -7.30 4.57 -28.45
CA GLU A 9 -6.16 4.86 -29.32
C GLU A 9 -4.87 4.81 -28.50
N TYR A 10 -4.86 5.47 -27.35
CA TYR A 10 -3.69 5.53 -26.48
C TYR A 10 -3.42 4.19 -25.79
N LEU A 11 -4.45 3.39 -25.51
CA LEU A 11 -4.29 2.02 -25.00
C LEU A 11 -3.54 1.11 -26.00
N GLN A 12 -3.86 1.22 -27.29
CA GLN A 12 -3.19 0.47 -28.35
C GLN A 12 -1.77 0.96 -28.59
N MET A 13 -1.56 2.29 -28.57
CA MET A 13 -0.22 2.86 -28.66
C MET A 13 0.68 2.35 -27.54
N LEU A 14 0.20 2.38 -26.29
CA LEU A 14 0.94 1.91 -25.12
C LEU A 14 1.27 0.42 -25.20
N ALA A 15 0.31 -0.41 -25.62
CA ALA A 15 0.50 -1.85 -25.81
C ALA A 15 1.48 -2.18 -26.96
N SER A 16 1.66 -1.26 -27.92
CA SER A 16 2.59 -1.42 -29.04
C SER A 16 4.03 -0.96 -28.73
N LEU A 17 4.24 -0.26 -27.61
CA LEU A 17 5.56 0.20 -27.21
C LEU A 17 6.46 -1.01 -26.89
N SER A 18 7.61 -1.08 -27.56
CA SER A 18 8.63 -2.12 -27.34
C SER A 18 10.04 -1.52 -27.42
N GLY A 19 10.98 -2.04 -26.60
CA GLY A 19 12.38 -1.59 -26.56
C GLY A 19 12.68 -0.59 -25.42
N THR A 20 13.81 0.13 -25.54
CA THR A 20 14.20 1.17 -24.57
C THR A 20 13.43 2.45 -24.85
N LEU A 21 12.52 2.80 -23.96
CA LEU A 21 11.57 3.89 -24.15
C LEU A 21 11.93 5.08 -23.24
N ASN A 22 11.69 6.29 -23.74
CA ASN A 22 11.82 7.51 -22.95
C ASN A 22 10.70 7.58 -21.91
N HIS A 23 11.06 7.73 -20.63
CA HIS A 23 10.11 7.82 -19.52
C HIS A 23 9.00 8.86 -19.75
N PHE A 24 9.34 10.02 -20.32
CA PHE A 24 8.38 11.10 -20.56
C PHE A 24 7.36 10.76 -21.64
N GLU A 25 7.79 10.06 -22.69
CA GLU A 25 6.90 9.62 -23.77
C GLU A 25 5.95 8.52 -23.27
N VAL A 26 6.47 7.57 -22.49
CA VAL A 26 5.65 6.51 -21.89
C VAL A 26 4.64 7.09 -20.89
N ALA A 27 5.05 8.08 -20.09
CA ALA A 27 4.18 8.74 -19.12
C ALA A 27 3.00 9.44 -19.79
N ASP A 28 3.22 10.19 -20.88
CA ASP A 28 2.15 10.87 -21.63
C ASP A 28 1.15 9.87 -22.22
N PHE A 29 1.63 8.76 -22.81
CA PHE A 29 0.73 7.71 -23.31
C PHE A 29 -0.03 7.01 -22.19
N ARG A 30 0.62 6.76 -21.05
CA ARG A 30 -0.02 6.17 -19.86
C ARG A 30 -1.15 7.04 -19.35
N ASP A 31 -0.89 8.33 -19.18
CA ASP A 31 -1.87 9.23 -18.58
C ASP A 31 -3.10 9.35 -19.49
N ARG A 32 -2.90 9.45 -20.81
CA ARG A 32 -4.00 9.48 -21.79
C ARG A 32 -4.75 8.15 -21.89
N ALA A 33 -4.05 7.01 -21.82
CA ALA A 33 -4.70 5.71 -21.81
C ALA A 33 -5.55 5.51 -20.54
N LEU A 34 -5.10 5.99 -19.39
CA LEU A 34 -5.87 5.98 -18.14
C LEU A 34 -7.09 6.91 -18.22
N GLU A 35 -6.94 8.11 -18.80
CA GLU A 35 -8.06 9.01 -19.09
C GLU A 35 -9.10 8.38 -20.02
N GLU A 36 -8.68 7.75 -21.12
CA GLU A 36 -9.58 7.02 -22.04
C GLU A 36 -10.37 5.92 -21.33
N LEU A 37 -9.76 5.27 -20.35
CA LEU A 37 -10.38 4.22 -19.55
C LEU A 37 -11.27 4.77 -18.41
N GLY A 38 -11.34 6.09 -18.25
CA GLY A 38 -12.04 6.73 -17.13
C GLY A 38 -11.38 6.46 -15.78
N VAL A 39 -10.14 5.99 -15.77
CA VAL A 39 -9.34 5.77 -14.55
C VAL A 39 -8.79 7.11 -14.14
N ARG A 40 -9.45 7.74 -13.17
CA ARG A 40 -8.96 8.99 -12.59
C ARG A 40 -7.73 8.70 -11.72
N PRO A 41 -6.74 9.61 -11.68
CA PRO A 41 -5.71 9.57 -10.67
C PRO A 41 -6.38 9.46 -9.30
N ALA A 42 -5.94 8.51 -8.48
CA ALA A 42 -6.38 8.45 -7.10
C ALA A 42 -5.97 9.76 -6.41
N GLU A 43 -6.82 10.25 -5.50
CA GLU A 43 -6.40 11.26 -4.53
C GLU A 43 -5.13 10.77 -3.84
N GLU A 44 -4.20 11.67 -3.54
CA GLU A 44 -2.87 11.32 -3.03
C GLU A 44 -2.95 10.38 -1.81
N THR A 45 -3.88 10.65 -0.90
CA THR A 45 -4.14 9.81 0.28
C THR A 45 -4.62 8.39 -0.08
N GLU A 46 -5.39 8.26 -1.16
CA GLU A 46 -5.91 6.98 -1.63
C GLU A 46 -4.83 6.17 -2.37
N ALA A 47 -3.92 6.84 -3.06
CA ALA A 47 -2.72 6.21 -3.62
C ALA A 47 -1.81 5.67 -2.51
N VAL A 48 -1.56 6.47 -1.47
CA VAL A 48 -0.77 6.06 -0.30
C VAL A 48 -1.41 4.87 0.41
N ALA A 49 -2.72 4.92 0.67
CA ALA A 49 -3.44 3.83 1.33
C ALA A 49 -3.48 2.54 0.48
N SER A 50 -3.59 2.67 -0.84
CA SER A 50 -3.50 1.54 -1.78
C SER A 50 -2.14 0.86 -1.73
N TYR A 51 -1.07 1.65 -1.76
CA TYR A 51 0.28 1.10 -1.68
C TYR A 51 0.56 0.46 -0.30
N ALA A 52 0.10 1.08 0.79
CA ALA A 52 0.16 0.47 2.11
C ALA A 52 -0.58 -0.88 2.16
N ALA A 53 -1.73 -1.00 1.49
CA ALA A 53 -2.47 -2.26 1.40
C ALA A 53 -1.68 -3.36 0.69
N GLU A 54 -0.97 -3.03 -0.39
CA GLU A 54 -0.09 -3.96 -1.09
C GLU A 54 1.04 -4.46 -0.19
N VAL A 55 1.74 -3.56 0.49
CA VAL A 55 2.83 -3.90 1.44
C VAL A 55 2.34 -4.84 2.55
N LEU A 56 1.15 -4.57 3.10
CA LEU A 56 0.57 -5.40 4.16
C LEU A 56 0.09 -6.76 3.63
N GLN A 57 -0.41 -6.82 2.40
CA GLN A 57 -0.75 -8.09 1.74
C GLN A 57 0.49 -8.95 1.49
N ASP A 58 1.61 -8.35 1.09
CA ASP A 58 2.87 -9.08 0.91
C ASP A 58 3.36 -9.70 2.22
N PHE A 59 3.19 -9.02 3.36
CA PHE A 59 3.39 -9.64 4.67
C PHE A 59 2.43 -10.81 4.93
N LEU A 60 1.14 -10.66 4.65
CA LEU A 60 0.17 -11.76 4.83
C LEU A 60 0.51 -12.98 3.97
N LEU A 61 1.06 -12.77 2.78
CA LEU A 61 1.52 -13.80 1.86
C LEU A 61 2.91 -14.36 2.22
N GLY A 62 3.56 -13.83 3.25
CA GLY A 62 4.88 -14.28 3.71
C GLY A 62 6.04 -13.84 2.83
N LYS A 63 5.85 -12.82 1.96
CA LYS A 63 6.91 -12.28 1.11
C LYS A 63 7.81 -11.28 1.85
N THR A 64 7.27 -10.62 2.88
CA THR A 64 7.97 -9.58 3.65
C THR A 64 7.84 -9.87 5.14
N ALA A 65 8.88 -9.57 5.92
CA ALA A 65 8.84 -9.73 7.37
C ALA A 65 7.91 -8.68 8.01
N MET A 66 7.31 -9.01 9.16
CA MET A 66 6.37 -8.11 9.87
C MET A 66 6.99 -6.73 10.15
N ARG A 67 8.22 -6.71 10.67
CA ARG A 67 8.92 -5.47 11.02
C ARG A 67 9.21 -4.60 9.79
N GLU A 68 9.57 -5.22 8.66
CA GLU A 68 9.84 -4.51 7.40
C GLU A 68 8.54 -3.90 6.84
N ALA A 69 7.46 -4.68 6.80
CA ALA A 69 6.16 -4.19 6.33
C ALA A 69 5.65 -3.02 7.21
N LEU A 70 5.70 -3.17 8.53
CA LEU A 70 5.32 -2.10 9.45
C LEU A 70 6.22 -0.87 9.34
N SER A 71 7.53 -1.03 9.11
CA SER A 71 8.44 0.10 8.89
C SER A 71 8.02 0.91 7.68
N THR A 72 7.79 0.25 6.55
CA THR A 72 7.36 0.91 5.30
C THR A 72 6.04 1.64 5.49
N VAL A 73 5.04 0.99 6.11
CA VAL A 73 3.72 1.63 6.32
C VAL A 73 3.81 2.79 7.32
N LYS A 74 4.65 2.69 8.35
CA LYS A 74 4.93 3.79 9.27
C LYS A 74 5.56 4.98 8.54
N ASP A 75 6.52 4.74 7.64
CA ASP A 75 7.14 5.80 6.83
C ASP A 75 6.12 6.47 5.90
N LEU A 76 5.22 5.68 5.28
CA LEU A 76 4.10 6.20 4.48
C LEU A 76 3.13 7.06 5.32
N CYS A 77 2.79 6.62 6.53
CA CYS A 77 1.94 7.38 7.44
C CYS A 77 2.55 8.75 7.76
N ILE A 78 3.85 8.81 8.05
CA ILE A 78 4.58 10.05 8.33
C ILE A 78 4.63 10.94 7.07
N ALA A 79 4.95 10.38 5.91
CA ALA A 79 5.08 11.12 4.66
C ALA A 79 3.73 11.72 4.21
N ALA A 80 2.62 11.09 4.55
CA ALA A 80 1.26 11.55 4.25
C ALA A 80 0.63 12.35 5.41
N ASP A 81 1.42 13.18 6.10
CA ASP A 81 0.99 14.04 7.22
C ASP A 81 0.18 13.31 8.29
N MET A 82 0.66 12.16 8.73
CA MET A 82 0.02 11.31 9.73
C MET A 82 -1.36 10.81 9.29
N LEU A 83 -1.45 10.30 8.05
CA LEU A 83 -2.69 9.76 7.49
C LEU A 83 -3.37 8.80 8.48
N GLN A 84 -4.56 9.20 8.95
CA GLN A 84 -5.25 8.56 10.06
C GLN A 84 -5.53 7.07 9.82
N GLU A 85 -5.77 6.66 8.57
CA GLU A 85 -6.05 5.26 8.22
C GLU A 85 -4.84 4.35 8.45
N LEU A 86 -3.62 4.90 8.43
CA LEU A 86 -2.37 4.16 8.63
C LEU A 86 -1.84 4.26 10.07
N TYR A 87 -2.48 5.07 10.92
CA TYR A 87 -1.97 5.40 12.24
C TYR A 87 -1.84 4.19 13.19
N ASP A 88 -2.74 3.22 13.08
CA ASP A 88 -2.63 1.95 13.84
C ASP A 88 -1.30 1.23 13.54
N PHE A 89 -0.85 1.23 12.28
CA PHE A 89 0.40 0.56 11.88
C PHE A 89 1.63 1.35 12.32
N TYR A 90 1.54 2.67 12.38
CA TYR A 90 2.57 3.51 13.00
C TYR A 90 2.76 3.13 14.47
N LEU A 91 1.67 3.01 15.26
CA LEU A 91 1.75 2.62 16.67
C LEU A 91 2.28 1.19 16.84
N LEU A 92 1.82 0.26 16.00
CA LEU A 92 2.25 -1.13 16.05
C LEU A 92 3.72 -1.32 15.67
N PHE A 93 4.26 -0.49 14.77
CA PHE A 93 5.69 -0.49 14.48
C PHE A 93 6.49 -0.20 15.75
N PHE A 94 6.20 0.89 16.45
CA PHE A 94 6.94 1.25 17.66
C PHE A 94 6.67 0.28 18.83
N ALA A 95 5.45 -0.25 18.94
CA ALA A 95 5.17 -1.31 19.90
C ALA A 95 6.08 -2.54 19.68
N LEU A 96 6.23 -2.97 18.42
CA LEU A 96 7.09 -4.08 18.06
C LEU A 96 8.57 -3.78 18.29
N ASP A 97 9.02 -2.59 17.90
CA ASP A 97 10.42 -2.18 18.02
C ASP A 97 10.87 -2.15 19.48
N ASP A 98 10.08 -1.51 20.36
CA ASP A 98 10.34 -1.46 21.80
C ASP A 98 10.30 -2.86 22.44
N LEU A 99 9.33 -3.72 22.06
CA LEU A 99 9.27 -5.10 22.55
C LEU A 99 10.52 -5.91 22.16
N LEU A 100 11.08 -5.68 20.97
CA LEU A 100 12.28 -6.36 20.50
C LEU A 100 13.56 -5.81 21.16
N GLU A 101 13.63 -4.51 21.42
CA GLU A 101 14.82 -3.86 21.97
C GLU A 101 14.90 -3.95 23.50
N ILE A 102 13.80 -3.63 24.19
CA ILE A 102 13.76 -3.45 25.65
C ILE A 102 12.74 -4.35 26.35
N GLY A 103 11.96 -5.15 25.61
CA GLY A 103 11.05 -6.16 26.16
C GLY A 103 9.74 -5.63 26.73
N THR A 104 9.46 -4.34 26.59
CA THR A 104 8.21 -3.67 27.01
C THR A 104 7.86 -2.57 26.02
N GLN A 105 6.61 -2.09 25.99
CA GLN A 105 6.18 -1.02 25.08
C GLN A 105 5.01 -0.20 25.66
N HIS A 106 4.76 0.98 25.10
CA HIS A 106 3.71 1.92 25.56
C HIS A 106 2.73 2.38 24.47
N TYR A 107 2.84 1.84 23.26
CA TYR A 107 2.08 2.31 22.09
C TYR A 107 0.76 1.57 21.89
N TRP A 108 0.67 0.32 22.35
CA TRP A 108 -0.47 -0.54 22.11
C TRP A 108 -0.86 -1.34 23.34
N ASP A 109 -1.98 -1.01 23.97
CA ASP A 109 -2.40 -1.66 25.21
C ASP A 109 -2.56 -3.18 25.03
N GLY A 110 -2.00 -3.94 25.98
CA GLY A 110 -2.01 -5.41 25.99
C GLY A 110 -1.10 -6.10 24.95
N ALA A 111 -0.33 -5.36 24.14
CA ALA A 111 0.60 -5.99 23.19
C ALA A 111 1.89 -6.48 23.85
N ASP A 112 2.27 -7.72 23.52
CA ASP A 112 3.53 -8.35 23.90
C ASP A 112 4.07 -9.24 22.76
N LEU A 113 5.28 -9.78 22.91
CA LEU A 113 5.91 -10.63 21.88
C LEU A 113 5.12 -11.91 21.56
N SER A 114 4.24 -12.37 22.45
CA SER A 114 3.43 -13.57 22.23
C SER A 114 2.19 -13.30 21.39
N ASN A 115 1.70 -12.05 21.34
CA ASN A 115 0.43 -11.71 20.72
C ASN A 115 0.49 -10.64 19.62
N ILE A 116 1.59 -9.88 19.52
CA ILE A 116 1.67 -8.70 18.64
C ILE A 116 1.46 -9.05 17.16
N GLU A 117 1.97 -10.19 16.69
CA GLU A 117 1.72 -10.62 15.31
C GLU A 117 0.23 -10.86 15.04
N GLY A 118 -0.49 -11.44 16.00
CA GLY A 118 -1.94 -11.64 15.91
C GLY A 118 -2.70 -10.32 15.83
N ILE A 119 -2.30 -9.33 16.64
CA ILE A 119 -2.85 -7.97 16.62
C ILE A 119 -2.62 -7.33 15.25
N VAL A 120 -1.39 -7.38 14.73
CA VAL A 120 -1.03 -6.83 13.42
C VAL A 120 -1.89 -7.46 12.33
N ARG A 121 -1.98 -8.79 12.26
CA ARG A 121 -2.81 -9.49 11.26
C ARG A 121 -4.29 -9.11 11.35
N SER A 122 -4.83 -8.98 12.56
CA SER A 122 -6.21 -8.52 12.78
C SER A 122 -6.43 -7.11 12.24
N ARG A 123 -5.49 -6.18 12.49
CA ARG A 123 -5.57 -4.80 11.99
C ARG A 123 -5.44 -4.71 10.47
N ILE A 124 -4.58 -5.52 9.86
CA ILE A 124 -4.51 -5.63 8.40
C ILE A 124 -5.84 -6.11 7.84
N GLY A 125 -6.44 -7.15 8.43
CA GLY A 125 -7.74 -7.65 7.98
C GLY A 125 -8.83 -6.57 8.03
N GLY A 126 -8.91 -5.80 9.11
CA GLY A 126 -9.84 -4.68 9.23
C GLY A 126 -9.58 -3.54 8.23
N PHE A 127 -8.32 -3.23 7.96
CA PHE A 127 -7.92 -2.24 6.96
C PHE A 127 -8.32 -2.66 5.54
N LEU A 128 -7.96 -3.88 5.12
CA LEU A 128 -8.29 -4.41 3.80
C LEU A 128 -9.79 -4.57 3.57
N ALA A 129 -10.55 -4.93 4.60
CA ALA A 129 -12.01 -5.07 4.52
C ALA A 129 -12.69 -3.72 4.22
N ARG A 130 -12.25 -2.62 4.84
CA ARG A 130 -12.78 -1.28 4.56
C ARG A 130 -12.51 -0.86 3.12
N ARG A 131 -11.34 -1.20 2.60
CA ARG A 131 -10.91 -0.86 1.23
C ARG A 131 -11.54 -1.73 0.15
N SER A 132 -12.14 -2.87 0.52
CA SER A 132 -12.90 -3.72 -0.39
C SER A 132 -14.39 -3.32 -0.46
N ALA A 133 -14.83 -2.44 0.43
CA ALA A 133 -16.23 -2.00 0.58
C ALA A 133 -16.47 -0.56 0.08
N ALA A 134 -15.41 0.17 -0.25
CA ALA A 134 -15.42 1.50 -0.85
C ALA A 134 -15.42 1.40 -2.39
#